data_AF-A0AAV6BQ74-F1
#
_entry.id   AF-A0AAV6BQ74-F1
#
_cell.length_a   1.000
_cell.length_b   1.000
_cell.length_c   1.000
_cell.angle_alpha   90.00
_cell.angle_beta   90.00
_cell.angle_gamma   90.00
#
_symmetry.space_group_name_H-M   'P 1'
#
loop_
_entity.id
_entity.type
_entity.pdbx_description
1 polymer ?
#
loop_
_entity_poly.entity_id
_entity_poly.type
_entity_poly.pdbx_seq_one_letter_code
_entity_poly.pdbx_strand_id
1 'polypeptide(L)'
;SVSSHAIERGVRQLGSLGAGNHFMEIQVVDEVYDASTAARFGLHQGQVTLMIHTGSRGLGHQVCTDFLKVTGAALGRYGISVPDRQLACAPVDSPEASAYLGAMRGAANFAFANRQVLAEAARRVFERVLGVGPAALRMSVVYDVAHNIAKVEEHEVDGRRRALLVHRKGATRAFPGQPVIVPGDMGRYSFVLVGTELAMRETFGSTCHGAGRVMSRTAAVKAARGRRIGEELRARGVVARAGGHQALAEEMPEAYKDVKDVVEVVHRFGISSRVARLTPLGVIKG
;
A
#
# COMPACT_ATOMS: atom_id res chain seq x y z
N SER A 1 -17.32 -13.41 11.81
CA SER A 1 -16.02 -14.07 12.07
C SER A 1 -15.32 -14.34 10.75
N VAL A 2 -13.99 -14.55 10.75
CA VAL A 2 -13.25 -14.95 9.53
C VAL A 2 -13.60 -16.41 9.21
N SER A 3 -13.91 -16.72 7.95
CA SER A 3 -14.29 -18.08 7.54
C SER A 3 -13.11 -19.06 7.63
N SER A 4 -13.40 -20.35 7.84
CA SER A 4 -12.38 -21.41 7.83
C SER A 4 -11.60 -21.44 6.51
N HIS A 5 -12.29 -21.23 5.38
CA HIS A 5 -11.67 -21.17 4.07
C HIS A 5 -10.71 -19.97 3.92
N ALA A 6 -11.06 -18.80 4.46
CA ALA A 6 -10.16 -17.64 4.47
C ALA A 6 -8.90 -17.92 5.32
N ILE A 7 -9.05 -18.59 6.46
CA ILE A 7 -7.93 -18.98 7.33
C ILE A 7 -7.01 -19.97 6.60
N GLU A 8 -7.57 -21.02 6.00
CA GLU A 8 -6.80 -22.04 5.28
C GLU A 8 -5.97 -21.43 4.13
N ARG A 9 -6.58 -20.54 3.34
CA ARG A 9 -5.89 -19.81 2.26
C ARG A 9 -4.79 -18.89 2.81
N GLY A 10 -5.01 -18.27 3.96
CA GLY A 10 -4.11 -17.32 4.59
C GLY A 10 -2.88 -17.95 5.23
N VAL A 11 -3.08 -18.98 6.05
CA VAL A 11 -2.03 -19.57 6.91
C VAL A 11 -0.81 -20.00 6.10
N ARG A 12 -1.01 -20.60 4.92
CA ARG A 12 0.09 -21.06 4.06
C ARG A 12 0.87 -19.94 3.37
N GLN A 13 0.41 -18.68 3.50
CA GLN A 13 0.96 -17.52 2.80
C GLN A 13 1.53 -16.46 3.74
N LEU A 14 1.48 -16.66 5.07
CA LEU A 14 2.10 -15.75 6.02
C LEU A 14 3.63 -15.69 5.79
N GLY A 15 4.20 -14.49 5.79
CA GLY A 15 5.62 -14.26 5.48
C GLY A 15 5.93 -14.26 3.99
N SER A 16 4.96 -13.95 3.12
CA SER A 16 5.15 -13.90 1.66
C SER A 16 4.74 -12.55 1.05
N LEU A 17 5.41 -12.15 -0.04
CA LEU A 17 5.04 -10.96 -0.83
C LEU A 17 3.77 -11.22 -1.65
N GLY A 18 3.83 -12.31 -2.42
CA GLY A 18 2.92 -12.70 -3.49
C GLY A 18 2.88 -11.78 -4.70
N ALA A 19 1.88 -12.00 -5.53
CA ALA A 19 1.80 -11.44 -6.88
C ALA A 19 1.16 -10.04 -6.96
N GLY A 20 1.11 -9.50 -8.18
CA GLY A 20 0.54 -8.20 -8.52
C GLY A 20 1.51 -7.05 -8.26
N ASN A 21 1.00 -5.93 -7.79
CA ASN A 21 1.82 -4.76 -7.46
C ASN A 21 2.61 -4.93 -6.15
N HIS A 22 2.60 -6.11 -5.53
CA HIS A 22 3.40 -6.40 -4.34
C HIS A 22 4.89 -6.53 -4.68
N PHE A 23 5.73 -6.01 -3.77
CA PHE A 23 7.18 -6.05 -3.90
C PHE A 23 7.89 -5.79 -2.57
N MET A 24 9.18 -6.10 -2.54
CA MET A 24 10.15 -5.56 -1.60
C MET A 24 11.22 -4.83 -2.40
N GLU A 25 11.51 -3.58 -2.06
CA GLU A 25 12.43 -2.74 -2.83
C GLU A 25 13.49 -2.13 -1.93
N ILE A 26 14.75 -2.29 -2.32
CA ILE A 26 15.89 -1.58 -1.73
C ILE A 26 16.02 -0.29 -2.51
N GLN A 27 15.97 0.84 -1.82
CA GLN A 27 15.95 2.16 -2.43
C GLN A 27 17.03 3.05 -1.81
N VAL A 28 17.36 4.15 -2.48
CA VAL A 28 18.16 5.24 -1.93
C VAL A 28 17.32 6.50 -1.87
N VAL A 29 17.41 7.25 -0.77
CA VAL A 29 16.87 8.61 -0.69
C VAL A 29 17.71 9.50 -1.60
N ASP A 30 17.19 9.85 -2.77
CA ASP A 30 17.95 10.59 -3.78
C ASP A 30 17.77 12.11 -3.65
N GLU A 31 16.62 12.56 -3.15
CA GLU A 31 16.29 13.97 -2.96
C GLU A 31 15.49 14.17 -1.67
N VAL A 32 15.84 15.22 -0.91
CA VAL A 32 15.13 15.64 0.30
C VAL A 32 14.50 17.01 0.05
N TYR A 33 13.18 17.10 0.18
CA TYR A 33 12.41 18.32 -0.06
C TYR A 33 12.17 19.12 1.23
N ASP A 34 12.03 18.43 2.37
CA ASP A 34 11.88 19.02 3.69
C ASP A 34 12.87 18.35 4.65
N ALA A 35 14.02 19.01 4.85
CA ALA A 35 15.10 18.49 5.69
C ALA A 35 14.66 18.32 7.16
N SER A 36 13.79 19.19 7.67
CA SER A 36 13.34 19.14 9.06
C SER A 36 12.45 17.91 9.30
N THR A 37 11.49 17.66 8.41
CA THR A 37 10.62 16.50 8.50
C THR A 37 11.35 15.21 8.18
N ALA A 38 12.26 15.22 7.19
CA ALA A 38 13.09 14.07 6.87
C ALA A 38 13.93 13.63 8.08
N ALA A 39 14.59 14.58 8.76
CA ALA A 39 15.36 14.28 9.96
C ALA A 39 14.50 13.67 11.08
N ARG A 40 13.28 14.17 11.31
CA ARG A 40 12.34 13.57 12.28
C ARG A 40 11.93 12.14 11.91
N PHE A 41 11.83 11.84 10.62
CA PHE A 41 11.54 10.49 10.13
C PHE A 41 12.79 9.59 10.07
N GLY A 42 13.96 10.09 10.45
CA GLY A 42 15.22 9.36 10.35
C GLY A 42 15.72 9.20 8.92
N LEU A 43 15.33 10.12 8.03
CA LEU A 43 15.66 10.14 6.61
C LEU A 43 16.71 11.20 6.26
N HIS A 44 17.68 10.84 5.43
CA HIS A 44 18.65 11.78 4.85
C HIS A 44 19.06 11.37 3.43
N GLN A 45 19.54 12.32 2.64
CA GLN A 45 20.01 12.05 1.28
C GLN A 45 21.15 11.01 1.28
N GLY A 46 21.13 10.10 0.30
CA GLY A 46 22.07 8.99 0.16
C GLY A 46 21.76 7.78 1.06
N GLN A 47 20.78 7.87 1.96
CA GLN A 47 20.43 6.75 2.83
C GLN A 47 19.77 5.61 2.05
N VAL A 48 20.20 4.38 2.33
CA VAL A 48 19.55 3.18 1.81
C VAL A 48 18.34 2.83 2.68
N THR A 49 17.20 2.57 2.05
CA THR A 49 15.95 2.18 2.71
C THR A 49 15.42 0.87 2.13
N LEU A 50 14.48 0.26 2.85
CA LEU A 50 13.75 -0.92 2.42
C LEU A 50 12.24 -0.64 2.47
N MET A 51 11.57 -0.76 1.34
CA MET A 51 10.11 -0.66 1.26
C MET A 51 9.50 -2.05 1.09
N ILE A 52 8.47 -2.36 1.88
CA ILE A 52 7.71 -3.61 1.78
C ILE A 52 6.27 -3.28 1.42
N HIS A 53 5.87 -3.61 0.20
CA HIS A 53 4.51 -3.42 -0.30
C HIS A 53 3.81 -4.77 -0.41
N THR A 54 3.00 -5.12 0.61
CA THR A 54 2.15 -6.32 0.60
C THR A 54 0.95 -6.18 1.54
N GLY A 55 -0.02 -7.08 1.40
CA GLY A 55 -1.28 -7.06 2.13
C GLY A 55 -1.60 -8.37 2.86
N SER A 56 -2.90 -8.60 3.03
CA SER A 56 -3.49 -9.73 3.77
C SER A 56 -3.46 -11.07 3.03
N ARG A 57 -2.73 -11.14 1.90
CA ARG A 57 -2.63 -12.31 1.03
C ARG A 57 -4.01 -12.88 0.67
N GLY A 58 -4.13 -14.19 0.48
CA GLY A 58 -5.40 -14.86 0.17
C GLY A 58 -6.49 -14.70 1.22
N LEU A 59 -6.12 -14.46 2.50
CA LEU A 59 -7.08 -14.35 3.60
C LEU A 59 -8.02 -13.16 3.40
N GLY A 60 -7.49 -11.95 3.24
CA GLY A 60 -8.35 -10.77 3.09
C GLY A 60 -9.11 -10.74 1.76
N HIS A 61 -8.55 -11.33 0.70
CA HIS A 61 -9.31 -11.54 -0.53
C HIS A 61 -10.52 -12.44 -0.27
N GLN A 62 -10.34 -13.55 0.45
CA GLN A 62 -11.44 -14.46 0.75
C GLN A 62 -12.48 -13.79 1.66
N VAL A 63 -12.05 -13.04 2.68
CA VAL A 63 -12.97 -12.23 3.50
C VAL A 63 -13.80 -11.29 2.63
N CYS A 64 -13.20 -10.59 1.68
CA CYS A 64 -13.95 -9.75 0.74
C CYS A 64 -14.97 -10.57 -0.07
N THR A 65 -14.55 -11.69 -0.67
CA THR A 65 -15.43 -12.59 -1.44
C THR A 65 -16.62 -13.10 -0.62
N ASP A 66 -16.37 -13.51 0.62
CA ASP A 66 -17.39 -14.06 1.51
C ASP A 66 -18.45 -12.98 1.84
N PHE A 67 -18.01 -11.76 2.14
CA PHE A 67 -18.90 -10.68 2.53
C PHE A 67 -19.61 -9.98 1.36
N LEU A 68 -19.13 -10.08 0.13
CA LEU A 68 -19.87 -9.60 -1.05
C LEU A 68 -21.22 -10.32 -1.22
N LYS A 69 -21.29 -11.60 -0.87
CA LYS A 69 -22.57 -12.35 -0.87
C LYS A 69 -23.50 -11.85 0.24
N VAL A 70 -22.94 -11.56 1.41
CA VAL A 70 -23.68 -11.05 2.58
C VAL A 70 -24.24 -9.66 2.30
N THR A 71 -23.42 -8.73 1.82
CA THR A 71 -23.87 -7.36 1.50
C THR A 71 -24.82 -7.34 0.31
N GLY A 72 -24.64 -8.24 -0.68
CA GLY A 72 -25.58 -8.39 -1.79
C GLY A 72 -27.00 -8.76 -1.31
N ALA A 73 -27.13 -9.68 -0.34
CA ALA A 73 -28.41 -10.01 0.27
C ALA A 73 -28.95 -8.90 1.19
N ALA A 74 -28.06 -8.15 1.84
CA ALA A 74 -28.41 -7.04 2.72
C ALA A 74 -29.15 -5.92 1.98
N LEU A 75 -28.84 -5.66 0.70
CA LEU A 75 -29.53 -4.67 -0.12
C LEU A 75 -31.06 -4.86 -0.10
N GLY A 76 -31.52 -6.09 -0.38
CA GLY A 76 -32.95 -6.40 -0.36
C GLY A 76 -33.56 -6.34 1.05
N ARG A 77 -32.82 -6.82 2.06
CA ARG A 77 -33.26 -6.82 3.46
C ARG A 77 -33.50 -5.42 4.01
N TYR A 78 -32.64 -4.47 3.65
CA TYR A 78 -32.70 -3.09 4.15
C TYR A 78 -33.32 -2.12 3.15
N GLY A 79 -33.87 -2.61 2.03
CA GLY A 79 -34.49 -1.76 0.99
C GLY A 79 -33.51 -0.77 0.35
N ILE A 80 -32.21 -1.08 0.32
CA ILE A 80 -31.17 -0.20 -0.23
C ILE A 80 -31.07 -0.43 -1.74
N SER A 81 -31.28 0.63 -2.51
CA SER A 81 -31.00 0.65 -3.94
C SER A 81 -29.61 1.24 -4.19
N VAL A 82 -28.86 0.61 -5.09
CA VAL A 82 -27.52 1.06 -5.50
C VAL A 82 -27.46 1.18 -7.03
N PRO A 83 -26.73 2.16 -7.57
CA PRO A 83 -26.64 2.34 -9.03
C PRO A 83 -25.85 1.22 -9.71
N ASP A 84 -25.02 0.49 -8.96
CA ASP A 84 -24.26 -0.66 -9.44
C ASP A 84 -24.22 -1.75 -8.36
N ARG A 85 -24.40 -3.01 -8.76
CA ARG A 85 -24.33 -4.17 -7.85
C ARG A 85 -23.00 -4.30 -7.11
N GLN A 86 -21.90 -3.79 -7.69
CA GLN A 86 -20.58 -3.75 -7.07
C GLN A 86 -20.49 -2.78 -5.88
N LEU A 87 -21.50 -1.93 -5.67
CA LEU A 87 -21.63 -1.05 -4.52
C LEU A 87 -22.47 -1.66 -3.39
N ALA A 88 -22.67 -2.98 -3.39
CA ALA A 88 -23.41 -3.68 -2.34
C ALA A 88 -22.89 -3.35 -0.93
N CYS A 89 -23.79 -2.93 -0.05
CA CYS A 89 -23.48 -2.40 1.28
C CYS A 89 -24.53 -2.83 2.32
N ALA A 90 -24.27 -2.51 3.59
CA ALA A 90 -25.19 -2.71 4.71
C ALA A 90 -25.07 -1.52 5.69
N PRO A 91 -26.13 -1.20 6.47
CA PRO A 91 -26.06 -0.19 7.53
C PRO A 91 -24.94 -0.50 8.53
N VAL A 92 -24.24 0.53 9.01
CA VAL A 92 -23.02 0.36 9.84
C VAL A 92 -23.28 -0.31 11.20
N ASP A 93 -24.50 -0.16 11.71
CA ASP A 93 -25.02 -0.73 12.96
C ASP A 93 -25.66 -2.11 12.76
N SER A 94 -25.65 -2.64 11.53
CA SER A 94 -26.25 -3.94 11.22
C SER A 94 -25.38 -5.13 11.68
N PRO A 95 -25.98 -6.31 11.90
CA PRO A 95 -25.22 -7.54 12.18
C PRO A 95 -24.22 -7.89 11.08
N GLU A 96 -24.57 -7.64 9.81
CA GLU A 96 -23.69 -7.87 8.66
C GLU A 96 -22.46 -6.95 8.69
N ALA A 97 -22.66 -5.65 8.97
CA ALA A 97 -21.56 -4.69 9.08
C ALA A 97 -20.66 -5.03 10.27
N SER A 98 -21.22 -5.35 11.44
CA SER A 98 -20.45 -5.80 12.61
C SER A 98 -19.61 -7.03 12.30
N ALA A 99 -20.20 -8.04 11.64
CA ALA A 99 -19.49 -9.24 11.24
C ALA A 99 -18.38 -8.96 10.21
N TYR A 100 -18.65 -8.10 9.22
CA TYR A 100 -17.67 -7.70 8.20
C TYR A 100 -16.51 -6.94 8.81
N LEU A 101 -16.79 -5.91 9.63
CA LEU A 101 -15.77 -5.09 10.27
C LEU A 101 -14.87 -5.94 11.17
N GLY A 102 -15.44 -6.91 11.90
CA GLY A 102 -14.66 -7.90 12.65
C GLY A 102 -13.72 -8.72 11.75
N ALA A 103 -14.21 -9.25 10.63
CA ALA A 103 -13.41 -10.04 9.71
C ALA A 103 -12.34 -9.21 8.98
N MET A 104 -12.68 -7.98 8.56
CA MET A 104 -11.78 -7.03 7.92
C MET A 104 -10.66 -6.60 8.86
N ARG A 105 -10.95 -6.37 10.15
CA ARG A 105 -9.91 -6.15 11.18
C ARG A 105 -9.01 -7.36 11.34
N GLY A 106 -9.56 -8.58 11.33
CA GLY A 106 -8.76 -9.81 11.32
C GLY A 106 -7.82 -9.89 10.10
N ALA A 107 -8.31 -9.55 8.92
CA ALA A 107 -7.50 -9.50 7.70
C ALA A 107 -6.42 -8.41 7.73
N ALA A 108 -6.74 -7.24 8.28
CA ALA A 108 -5.77 -6.16 8.48
C ALA A 108 -4.66 -6.57 9.46
N ASN A 109 -5.01 -7.22 10.57
CA ASN A 109 -4.03 -7.75 11.53
C ASN A 109 -3.12 -8.79 10.88
N PHE A 110 -3.68 -9.69 10.07
CA PHE A 110 -2.89 -10.64 9.27
C PHE A 110 -1.91 -9.92 8.33
N ALA A 111 -2.34 -8.84 7.67
CA ALA A 111 -1.47 -8.05 6.80
C ALA A 111 -0.32 -7.37 7.56
N PHE A 112 -0.59 -6.80 8.74
CA PHE A 112 0.47 -6.24 9.61
C PHE A 112 1.45 -7.32 10.07
N ALA A 113 0.95 -8.48 10.50
CA ALA A 113 1.80 -9.62 10.87
C ALA A 113 2.66 -10.08 9.68
N ASN A 114 2.10 -10.14 8.48
CA ASN A 114 2.83 -10.50 7.27
C ASN A 114 3.99 -9.54 6.99
N ARG A 115 3.76 -8.22 7.07
CA ARG A 115 4.82 -7.22 6.89
C ARG A 115 5.88 -7.28 7.99
N GLN A 116 5.47 -7.53 9.24
CA GLN A 116 6.40 -7.70 10.36
C GLN A 116 7.34 -8.90 10.16
N VAL A 117 6.79 -10.06 9.74
CA VAL A 117 7.59 -11.26 9.44
C VAL A 117 8.57 -11.00 8.29
N LEU A 118 8.12 -10.33 7.22
CA LEU A 118 8.99 -9.98 6.09
C LEU A 118 10.07 -8.97 6.48
N ALA A 119 9.76 -7.99 7.33
CA ALA A 119 10.74 -7.02 7.82
C ALA A 119 11.83 -7.71 8.66
N GLU A 120 11.45 -8.65 9.52
CA GLU A 120 12.40 -9.45 10.29
C GLU A 120 13.26 -10.36 9.41
N ALA A 121 12.66 -11.03 8.41
CA ALA A 121 13.40 -11.81 7.43
C ALA A 121 14.41 -10.95 6.66
N ALA A 122 14.02 -9.73 6.27
CA ALA A 122 14.91 -8.80 5.59
C ALA A 122 16.09 -8.37 6.48
N ARG A 123 15.85 -8.04 7.76
CA ARG A 123 16.94 -7.72 8.71
C ARG A 123 17.98 -8.82 8.80
N ARG A 124 17.55 -10.09 8.91
CA ARG A 124 18.45 -11.25 8.94
C ARG A 124 19.24 -11.43 7.64
N VAL A 125 18.63 -11.09 6.50
CA VAL A 125 19.33 -11.11 5.20
C VAL A 125 20.39 -10.01 5.14
N PHE A 126 20.05 -8.78 5.53
CA PHE A 126 21.00 -7.66 5.56
C PHE A 126 22.17 -7.94 6.51
N GLU A 127 21.90 -8.44 7.71
CA GLU A 127 22.92 -8.82 8.68
C GLU A 127 23.88 -9.88 8.12
N ARG A 128 23.34 -10.97 7.56
CA ARG A 128 24.14 -12.04 6.97
C ARG A 128 24.99 -11.57 5.79
N VAL A 129 24.46 -10.70 4.94
CA VAL A 129 25.14 -10.25 3.71
C VAL A 129 26.17 -9.16 4.00
N LEU A 130 25.88 -8.23 4.91
CA LEU A 130 26.76 -7.10 5.23
C LEU A 130 27.71 -7.38 6.39
N GLY A 131 27.45 -8.42 7.19
CA GLY A 131 28.22 -8.71 8.41
C GLY A 131 28.01 -7.67 9.53
N VAL A 132 26.94 -6.87 9.44
CA VAL A 132 26.62 -5.79 10.39
C VAL A 132 25.22 -6.04 10.96
N GLY A 133 25.12 -6.11 12.29
CA GLY A 133 23.85 -6.36 12.97
C GLY A 133 22.80 -5.28 12.72
N PRO A 134 21.49 -5.59 12.79
CA PRO A 134 20.41 -4.64 12.49
C PRO A 134 20.40 -3.36 13.33
N ALA A 135 20.90 -3.44 14.58
CA ALA A 135 21.03 -2.29 15.47
C ALA A 135 22.08 -1.29 14.96
N ALA A 136 23.24 -1.80 14.51
CA ALA A 136 24.30 -0.98 13.93
C ALA A 136 23.91 -0.42 12.55
N LEU A 137 23.15 -1.19 11.76
CA LEU A 137 22.53 -0.72 10.52
C LEU A 137 21.35 0.24 10.75
N ARG A 138 20.91 0.45 12.00
CA ARG A 138 19.75 1.28 12.38
C ARG A 138 18.49 0.95 11.57
N MET A 139 18.19 -0.34 11.38
CA MET A 139 17.04 -0.82 10.60
C MET A 139 15.69 -0.68 11.36
N SER A 140 15.38 0.53 11.81
CA SER A 140 14.10 0.91 12.41
C SER A 140 13.01 1.08 11.35
N VAL A 141 11.77 0.76 11.71
CA VAL A 141 10.61 1.02 10.85
C VAL A 141 10.29 2.51 10.91
N VAL A 142 10.34 3.20 9.77
CA VAL A 142 9.92 4.62 9.68
C VAL A 142 8.42 4.74 9.91
N TYR A 143 7.63 3.98 9.15
CA TYR A 143 6.18 3.90 9.32
C TYR A 143 5.61 2.68 8.60
N ASP A 144 4.42 2.24 9.01
CA ASP A 144 3.62 1.23 8.33
C ASP A 144 2.20 1.77 8.13
N VAL A 145 1.73 1.82 6.88
CA VAL A 145 0.44 2.41 6.54
C VAL A 145 -0.37 1.52 5.60
N ALA A 146 -1.67 1.41 5.90
CA ALA A 146 -2.64 0.71 5.06
C ALA A 146 -3.25 1.65 4.01
N HIS A 147 -3.58 1.11 2.85
CA HIS A 147 -4.24 1.83 1.77
C HIS A 147 -5.53 1.16 1.25
N ASN A 148 -5.90 0.02 1.83
CA ASN A 148 -7.16 -0.69 1.61
C ASN A 148 -7.72 -1.06 2.99
N ILE A 149 -8.50 -0.17 3.60
CA ILE A 149 -9.01 -0.32 4.96
C ILE A 149 -10.23 0.56 5.21
N ALA A 150 -11.09 0.17 6.15
CA ALA A 150 -12.08 1.07 6.73
C ALA A 150 -11.75 1.33 8.21
N LYS A 151 -11.88 2.58 8.65
CA LYS A 151 -11.54 3.01 10.02
C LYS A 151 -12.65 3.89 10.58
N VAL A 152 -12.99 3.67 11.86
CA VAL A 152 -13.82 4.63 12.60
C VAL A 152 -12.91 5.76 13.05
N GLU A 153 -13.21 6.98 12.62
CA GLU A 153 -12.40 8.17 12.88
C GLU A 153 -13.31 9.37 13.17
N GLU A 154 -12.85 10.28 14.03
CA GLU A 154 -13.57 11.52 14.30
C GLU A 154 -13.16 12.60 13.31
N HIS A 155 -14.14 13.19 12.64
CA HIS A 155 -13.95 14.27 11.66
C HIS A 155 -15.00 15.35 11.86
N GLU A 156 -14.71 16.56 11.35
CA GLU A 156 -15.70 17.64 11.29
C GLU A 156 -16.54 17.51 10.02
N VAL A 157 -17.86 17.57 10.16
CA VAL A 157 -18.83 17.56 9.05
C VAL A 157 -19.88 18.62 9.35
N ASP A 158 -19.97 19.63 8.48
CA ASP A 158 -20.86 20.79 8.64
C ASP A 158 -20.67 21.49 10.00
N GLY A 159 -19.41 21.70 10.41
CA GLY A 159 -19.05 22.35 11.68
C GLY A 159 -19.30 21.50 12.93
N ARG A 160 -19.63 20.21 12.79
CA ARG A 160 -19.88 19.30 13.92
C ARG A 160 -18.94 18.12 13.90
N ARG A 161 -18.35 17.78 15.05
CA ARG A 161 -17.57 16.55 15.21
C ARG A 161 -18.48 15.33 15.10
N ARG A 162 -18.14 14.38 14.24
CA ARG A 162 -18.86 13.12 14.03
C ARG A 162 -17.88 11.95 13.94
N ALA A 163 -18.29 10.80 14.46
CA ALA A 163 -17.60 9.54 14.21
C ALA A 163 -18.04 9.01 12.84
N LEU A 164 -17.10 8.83 11.92
CA LEU A 164 -17.33 8.33 10.57
C LEU A 164 -16.61 7.01 10.36
N LEU A 165 -17.22 6.09 9.61
CA LEU A 165 -16.52 4.93 9.05
C LEU A 165 -15.89 5.32 7.70
N VAL A 166 -14.65 5.79 7.75
CA VAL A 166 -13.89 6.23 6.58
C VAL A 166 -13.38 5.03 5.80
N HIS A 167 -13.83 4.88 4.55
CA HIS A 167 -13.40 3.83 3.63
C HIS A 167 -12.27 4.34 2.75
N ARG A 168 -11.12 3.67 2.78
CA ARG A 168 -9.97 3.97 1.91
C ARG A 168 -9.66 2.76 1.04
N LYS A 169 -9.70 2.94 -0.28
CA LYS A 169 -9.34 1.94 -1.28
C LYS A 169 -8.38 2.58 -2.29
N GLY A 170 -7.12 2.15 -2.27
CA GLY A 170 -6.05 2.83 -2.99
C GLY A 170 -5.78 4.26 -2.48
N ALA A 171 -6.08 4.53 -1.21
CA ALA A 171 -5.89 5.83 -0.56
C ALA A 171 -5.29 5.63 0.84
N THR A 172 -4.47 6.56 1.29
CA THR A 172 -3.67 6.44 2.51
C THR A 172 -4.15 7.45 3.55
N ARG A 173 -4.13 7.10 4.84
CA ARG A 173 -4.37 8.08 5.91
C ARG A 173 -3.21 9.08 5.97
N ALA A 174 -3.52 10.38 6.08
CA ALA A 174 -2.60 11.50 6.03
C ALA A 174 -2.92 12.52 7.14
N PHE A 175 -2.93 12.06 8.40
CA PHE A 175 -3.10 12.96 9.54
C PHE A 175 -1.91 13.93 9.67
N PRO A 176 -2.10 15.12 10.24
CA PRO A 176 -1.05 16.12 10.40
C PRO A 176 0.22 15.53 11.04
N GLY A 177 1.36 15.69 10.37
CA GLY A 177 2.66 15.19 10.84
C GLY A 177 2.89 13.68 10.65
N GLN A 178 1.89 12.91 10.22
CA GLN A 178 2.02 11.47 9.98
C GLN A 178 2.84 11.22 8.70
N PRO A 179 3.82 10.29 8.70
CA PRO A 179 4.42 9.81 7.47
C PRO A 179 3.36 9.21 6.53
N VAL A 180 3.52 9.51 5.25
CA VAL A 180 2.74 8.94 4.15
C VAL A 180 3.74 8.30 3.19
N ILE A 181 3.59 7.00 2.93
CA ILE A 181 4.47 6.25 2.03
C ILE A 181 3.72 6.03 0.72
N VAL A 182 4.28 6.55 -0.37
CA VAL A 182 3.73 6.44 -1.71
C VAL A 182 4.65 5.53 -2.53
N PRO A 183 4.37 4.22 -2.60
CA PRO A 183 5.07 3.31 -3.49
C PRO A 183 4.96 3.78 -4.95
N GLY A 184 6.10 3.82 -5.61
CA GLY A 184 6.20 3.94 -7.05
C GLY A 184 6.02 2.63 -7.78
N ASP A 185 6.33 2.68 -9.07
CA ASP A 185 6.35 1.51 -9.94
C ASP A 185 7.75 0.94 -10.03
N MET A 186 7.84 -0.34 -10.41
CA MET A 186 9.10 -1.05 -10.54
C MET A 186 10.09 -0.30 -11.42
N GLY A 187 11.20 0.18 -10.84
CA GLY A 187 12.23 0.94 -11.57
C GLY A 187 11.93 2.43 -11.75
N ARG A 188 10.97 2.98 -11.02
CA ARG A 188 10.71 4.43 -10.89
C ARG A 188 10.79 4.88 -9.43
N TYR A 189 10.64 6.16 -9.21
CA TYR A 189 10.73 6.79 -7.90
C TYR A 189 9.59 6.34 -6.97
N SER A 190 9.85 6.25 -5.68
CA SER A 190 8.83 6.29 -4.62
C SER A 190 8.93 7.61 -3.85
N PHE A 191 7.93 7.93 -3.04
CA PHE A 191 7.95 9.15 -2.23
C PHE A 191 7.58 8.88 -0.77
N VAL A 192 8.20 9.65 0.12
CA VAL A 192 7.75 9.86 1.48
C VAL A 192 7.18 11.28 1.56
N LEU A 193 5.95 11.39 2.01
CA LEU A 193 5.24 12.64 2.26
C LEU A 193 4.89 12.75 3.75
N VAL A 194 4.32 13.87 4.14
CA VAL A 194 3.75 14.10 5.47
C VAL A 194 2.31 14.61 5.35
N GLY A 195 1.41 14.08 6.17
CA GLY A 195 0.02 14.54 6.23
C GLY A 195 -0.12 15.96 6.80
N THR A 196 -1.21 16.64 6.45
CA THR A 196 -1.41 18.07 6.73
C THR A 196 -2.79 18.33 7.36
N GLU A 197 -2.96 19.53 7.94
CA GLU A 197 -4.25 19.99 8.44
C GLU A 197 -5.31 20.08 7.33
N LEU A 198 -4.89 20.43 6.11
CA LEU A 198 -5.82 20.52 4.99
C LEU A 198 -6.41 19.15 4.63
N ALA A 199 -5.64 18.06 4.78
CA ALA A 199 -6.16 16.71 4.60
C ALA A 199 -7.33 16.42 5.57
N MET A 200 -7.23 16.87 6.82
CA MET A 200 -8.31 16.69 7.81
C MET A 200 -9.59 17.38 7.38
N ARG A 201 -9.49 18.55 6.75
CA ARG A 201 -10.63 19.37 6.33
C ARG A 201 -11.26 18.88 5.01
N GLU A 202 -10.42 18.54 4.03
CA GLU A 202 -10.88 18.31 2.65
C GLU A 202 -11.10 16.82 2.34
N THR A 203 -10.40 15.91 3.01
CA THR A 203 -10.31 14.50 2.58
C THR A 203 -10.43 13.50 3.71
N PHE A 204 -10.97 13.91 4.86
CA PHE A 204 -11.05 13.08 6.08
C PHE A 204 -9.67 12.50 6.46
N GLY A 205 -8.65 13.36 6.41
CA GLY A 205 -7.26 13.00 6.68
C GLY A 205 -6.75 11.93 5.72
N SER A 206 -6.94 12.11 4.41
CA SER A 206 -6.56 11.11 3.40
C SER A 206 -5.75 11.70 2.24
N THR A 207 -4.96 10.85 1.59
CA THR A 207 -4.16 11.21 0.40
C THR A 207 -3.99 10.01 -0.53
N CYS A 208 -3.20 10.17 -1.59
CA CYS A 208 -2.90 9.11 -2.55
C CYS A 208 -2.12 7.94 -1.93
N HIS A 209 -2.15 6.81 -2.63
CA HIS A 209 -1.31 5.65 -2.32
C HIS A 209 -0.20 5.42 -3.35
N GLY A 210 -0.43 5.70 -4.63
CA GLY A 210 0.54 5.47 -5.70
C GLY A 210 0.03 6.01 -7.03
N ALA A 211 0.72 5.70 -8.13
CA ALA A 211 0.41 6.29 -9.44
C ALA A 211 -0.92 5.80 -10.06
N GLY A 212 -1.35 4.59 -9.70
CA GLY A 212 -2.50 3.92 -10.31
C GLY A 212 -2.18 3.40 -11.73
N ARG A 213 -2.82 2.28 -12.10
CA ARG A 213 -2.58 1.63 -13.39
C ARG A 213 -3.28 2.39 -14.52
N VAL A 214 -2.61 2.48 -15.67
CA VAL A 214 -3.19 2.92 -16.95
C VAL A 214 -3.36 1.75 -17.93
N MET A 215 -2.72 0.60 -17.67
CA MET A 215 -2.90 -0.62 -18.45
C MET A 215 -3.44 -1.77 -17.58
N SER A 216 -4.33 -2.58 -18.15
CA SER A 216 -4.65 -3.90 -17.57
C SER A 216 -3.40 -4.79 -17.57
N ARG A 217 -3.36 -5.83 -16.73
CA ARG A 217 -2.23 -6.77 -16.70
C ARG A 217 -2.05 -7.47 -18.05
N THR A 218 -3.15 -7.91 -18.65
CA THR A 218 -3.14 -8.55 -19.97
C THR A 218 -2.61 -7.60 -21.05
N ALA A 219 -3.01 -6.33 -21.03
CA ALA A 219 -2.51 -5.33 -21.96
C ALA A 219 -1.00 -5.07 -21.77
N ALA A 220 -0.55 -4.97 -20.51
CA ALA A 220 0.86 -4.79 -20.19
C ALA A 220 1.72 -5.97 -20.68
N VAL A 221 1.30 -7.22 -20.42
CA VAL A 221 1.99 -8.43 -20.92
C VAL A 221 2.07 -8.44 -22.44
N LYS A 222 0.98 -8.08 -23.13
CA LYS A 222 0.97 -8.00 -24.59
C LYS A 222 1.95 -6.95 -25.11
N ALA A 223 1.98 -5.77 -24.48
CA ALA A 223 2.90 -4.68 -24.83
C ALA A 223 4.37 -5.01 -24.51
N ALA A 224 4.62 -5.85 -23.51
CA ALA A 224 5.95 -6.31 -23.11
C ALA A 224 6.49 -7.48 -23.97
N ARG A 225 5.73 -7.96 -24.96
CA ARG A 225 6.13 -9.14 -25.76
C ARG A 225 7.45 -8.88 -26.48
N GLY A 226 8.43 -9.77 -26.27
CA GLY A 226 9.77 -9.68 -26.85
C GLY A 226 10.72 -8.73 -26.10
N ARG A 227 10.24 -8.01 -25.08
CA ARG A 227 11.07 -7.16 -24.22
C ARG A 227 11.75 -7.97 -23.12
N ARG A 228 12.93 -7.51 -22.72
CA ARG A 228 13.72 -8.09 -21.62
C ARG A 228 13.71 -7.11 -20.46
N ILE A 229 12.53 -6.92 -19.84
CA ILE A 229 12.29 -5.92 -18.78
C ILE A 229 13.35 -5.94 -17.67
N GLY A 230 13.80 -7.13 -17.26
CA GLY A 230 14.86 -7.25 -16.25
C GLY A 230 16.21 -6.67 -16.69
N GLU A 231 16.56 -6.77 -17.97
CA GLU A 231 17.78 -6.18 -18.53
C GLU A 231 17.64 -4.68 -18.74
N GLU A 232 16.46 -4.22 -19.15
CA GLU A 232 16.15 -2.79 -19.26
C GLU A 232 16.24 -2.09 -17.90
N LEU A 233 15.73 -2.72 -16.84
CA LEU A 233 15.88 -2.25 -15.46
C LEU A 233 17.34 -2.26 -15.02
N ARG A 234 18.09 -3.34 -15.35
CA ARG A 234 19.52 -3.44 -15.02
C ARG A 234 20.35 -2.36 -15.72
N ALA A 235 20.04 -2.03 -16.97
CA ALA A 235 20.68 -0.93 -17.69
C ALA A 235 20.45 0.44 -17.02
N ARG A 236 19.36 0.57 -16.24
CA ARG A 236 19.05 1.74 -15.41
C ARG A 236 19.57 1.62 -13.97
N GLY A 237 20.39 0.62 -13.67
CA GLY A 237 20.97 0.40 -12.35
C GLY A 237 20.06 -0.33 -11.35
N VAL A 238 18.92 -0.86 -11.79
CA VAL A 238 17.93 -1.53 -10.92
C VAL A 238 18.00 -3.04 -11.10
N VAL A 239 18.39 -3.77 -10.06
CA VAL A 239 18.42 -5.25 -10.11
C VAL A 239 17.05 -5.83 -9.77
N ALA A 240 16.38 -6.42 -10.76
CA ALA A 240 15.09 -7.09 -10.55
C ALA A 240 15.24 -8.60 -10.27
N ARG A 241 14.41 -9.10 -9.36
CA ARG A 241 14.15 -10.52 -9.11
C ARG A 241 12.65 -10.73 -9.04
N ALA A 242 12.13 -11.73 -9.75
CA ALA A 242 10.71 -12.01 -9.80
C ALA A 242 10.45 -13.53 -9.95
N GLY A 243 9.24 -13.97 -9.62
CA GLY A 243 8.80 -15.37 -9.82
C GLY A 243 8.73 -15.81 -11.29
N GLY A 244 8.87 -14.89 -12.24
CA GLY A 244 9.00 -15.18 -13.67
C GLY A 244 8.98 -13.92 -14.54
N HIS A 245 9.25 -14.09 -15.84
CA HIS A 245 9.25 -12.98 -16.81
C HIS A 245 7.89 -12.27 -16.88
N GLN A 246 6.79 -13.01 -16.77
CA GLN A 246 5.45 -12.45 -16.82
C GLN A 246 5.19 -11.49 -15.65
N ALA A 247 5.68 -11.79 -14.45
CA ALA A 247 5.49 -10.92 -13.27
C ALA A 247 6.17 -9.54 -13.43
N LEU A 248 7.30 -9.49 -14.16
CA LEU A 248 7.94 -8.23 -14.53
C LEU A 248 7.15 -7.50 -15.63
N ALA A 249 6.62 -8.24 -16.62
CA ALA A 249 5.85 -7.69 -17.72
C ALA A 249 4.50 -7.08 -17.27
N GLU A 250 3.80 -7.72 -16.33
CA GLU A 250 2.53 -7.22 -15.78
C GLU A 250 2.66 -5.88 -15.05
N GLU A 251 3.87 -5.61 -14.55
CA GLU A 251 4.16 -4.53 -13.60
C GLU A 251 5.26 -3.60 -14.13
N MET A 252 5.49 -3.59 -15.45
CA MET A 252 6.43 -2.68 -16.12
C MET A 252 6.06 -1.21 -15.84
N PRO A 253 7.03 -0.29 -15.75
CA PRO A 253 6.78 1.13 -15.47
C PRO A 253 5.63 1.72 -16.30
N GLU A 254 5.60 1.45 -17.59
CA GLU A 254 4.65 2.03 -18.55
C GLU A 254 3.20 1.58 -18.34
N ALA A 255 2.96 0.56 -17.50
CA ALA A 255 1.62 0.15 -17.11
C ALA A 255 0.95 1.12 -16.10
N TYR A 256 1.69 2.11 -15.60
CA TYR A 256 1.29 3.02 -14.53
C TYR A 256 1.48 4.49 -14.92
N LYS A 257 0.70 5.39 -14.30
CA LYS A 257 0.95 6.85 -14.39
C LYS A 257 2.32 7.18 -13.81
N ASP A 258 2.87 8.36 -14.10
CA ASP A 258 4.02 8.82 -13.35
C ASP A 258 3.58 9.19 -11.92
N VAL A 259 4.15 8.51 -10.91
CA VAL A 259 3.84 8.79 -9.50
C VAL A 259 4.24 10.21 -9.11
N LYS A 260 5.24 10.81 -9.79
CA LYS A 260 5.63 12.20 -9.57
C LYS A 260 4.47 13.16 -9.81
N ASP A 261 3.68 12.95 -10.86
CA ASP A 261 2.53 13.80 -11.19
C ASP A 261 1.45 13.68 -10.13
N VAL A 262 1.17 12.45 -9.65
CA VAL A 262 0.20 12.21 -8.57
C VAL A 262 0.63 12.89 -7.27
N VAL A 263 1.92 12.77 -6.93
CA VAL A 263 2.51 13.41 -5.74
C VAL A 263 2.48 14.94 -5.86
N GLU A 264 2.78 15.48 -7.03
CA GLU A 264 2.73 16.92 -7.29
C GLU A 264 1.32 17.48 -7.10
N VAL A 265 0.28 16.76 -7.56
CA VAL A 265 -1.11 17.18 -7.37
C VAL A 265 -1.48 17.26 -5.89
N VAL A 266 -1.22 16.20 -5.10
CA VAL A 266 -1.58 16.20 -3.67
C VAL A 266 -0.74 17.21 -2.87
N HIS A 267 0.50 17.47 -3.33
CA HIS A 267 1.37 18.49 -2.75
C HIS A 267 0.90 19.91 -3.01
N ARG A 268 0.57 20.24 -4.26
CA ARG A 268 0.07 21.57 -4.63
C ARG A 268 -1.32 21.84 -4.07
N PHE A 269 -2.17 20.81 -4.01
CA PHE A 269 -3.47 20.93 -3.34
C PHE A 269 -3.30 21.12 -1.83
N GLY A 270 -2.23 20.59 -1.22
CA GLY A 270 -1.85 20.83 0.17
C GLY A 270 -2.31 19.77 1.16
N ILE A 271 -2.89 18.65 0.70
CA ILE A 271 -3.33 17.53 1.56
C ILE A 271 -2.17 16.58 1.95
N SER A 272 -0.98 16.78 1.38
CA SER A 272 0.26 16.14 1.83
C SER A 272 1.44 17.00 1.40
N SER A 273 2.53 17.03 2.17
CA SER A 273 3.76 17.75 1.77
C SER A 273 4.87 16.78 1.44
N ARG A 274 5.63 17.04 0.36
CA ARG A 274 6.79 16.22 -0.01
C ARG A 274 7.86 16.28 1.07
N VAL A 275 8.40 15.12 1.44
CA VAL A 275 9.51 15.01 2.40
C VAL A 275 10.76 14.50 1.69
N ALA A 276 10.65 13.37 1.00
CA ALA A 276 11.78 12.77 0.29
C ALA A 276 11.32 11.98 -0.95
N ARG A 277 12.19 11.91 -1.96
CA ARG A 277 12.08 10.98 -3.09
C ARG A 277 13.08 9.84 -2.89
N LEU A 278 12.68 8.65 -3.35
CA LEU A 278 13.47 7.44 -3.26
C LEU A 278 13.61 6.82 -4.65
N THR A 279 14.83 6.43 -5.02
CA THR A 279 15.12 5.73 -6.28
C THR A 279 15.49 4.27 -6.00
N PRO A 280 14.96 3.29 -6.74
CA PRO A 280 15.25 1.88 -6.53
C PRO A 280 16.68 1.51 -6.91
N LEU A 281 17.28 0.64 -6.11
CA LEU A 281 18.54 -0.07 -6.39
C LEU A 281 18.27 -1.54 -6.77
N GLY A 282 17.24 -2.13 -6.16
CA GLY A 282 16.84 -3.50 -6.46
C GLY A 282 15.43 -3.79 -6.00
N VAL A 283 14.73 -4.63 -6.76
CA VAL A 283 13.32 -4.94 -6.58
C VAL A 283 13.11 -6.45 -6.59
N ILE A 284 12.36 -6.94 -5.59
CA ILE A 284 11.94 -8.32 -5.45
C ILE A 284 10.43 -8.36 -5.62
N LYS A 285 9.95 -9.09 -6.62
CA LYS A 285 8.54 -9.37 -6.85
C LYS A 285 8.23 -10.82 -6.54
N GLY A 286 7.04 -11.06 -5.99
CA GLY A 286 6.51 -12.41 -5.81
C GLY A 286 5.82 -12.96 -7.05
#